data_AF-A0A2H0WQI8-F1
#
_entry.id   AF-A0A2H0WQI8-F1
#
_cell.length_a   1.000
_cell.length_b   1.000
_cell.length_c   1.000
_cell.angle_alpha   90.00
_cell.angle_beta   90.00
_cell.angle_gamma   90.00
#
_symmetry.space_group_name_H-M   'P 1'
#
loop_
_entity.id
_entity.type
_entity.pdbx_description
1 polymer ?
#
loop_
_entity_poly.entity_id
_entity_poly.type
_entity_poly.pdbx_seq_one_letter_code
_entity_poly.pdbx_strand_id
1 'polypeptide(L)'
;MNIIYGGGYNKLSEESIKASFINTYYPYIKRFKENVKKVAFVTLAKSDGYYDKLIFPLYSNLVDVIGFSNLKNVVWTSYDALFLFGGNATSLLNGLKESKFDLDGLKKDAIVLGDSAGSYVLSSYFYDSPLGDLRGLQIEFVEGLNSKAKVITIAHKNNPTYCNDTLIEKVNNFAREKSINVLFLEENEQKLLKDGDFVDFNKEHLFQVNQ
;
A
#
# COMPACT_ATOMS: atom_id res chain seq x y z
N MET A 1 -15.83 -1.78 0.37
CA MET A 1 -14.49 -2.14 -0.11
C MET A 1 -13.63 -2.29 1.12
N ASN A 2 -12.64 -3.17 1.09
CA ASN A 2 -11.75 -3.41 2.23
C ASN A 2 -10.40 -2.78 1.94
N ILE A 3 -10.04 -1.71 2.67
CA ILE A 3 -8.77 -1.01 2.47
C ILE A 3 -7.84 -1.33 3.64
N ILE A 4 -6.69 -1.92 3.32
CA ILE A 4 -5.66 -2.31 4.28
C ILE A 4 -4.45 -1.38 4.12
N TYR A 5 -3.98 -0.86 5.24
CA TYR A 5 -2.76 -0.05 5.33
C TYR A 5 -1.67 -0.90 5.97
N GLY A 6 -0.54 -1.04 5.30
CA GLY A 6 0.63 -1.79 5.75
C GLY A 6 1.82 -0.88 6.05
N GLY A 7 2.57 -1.24 7.09
CA GLY A 7 3.75 -0.51 7.55
C GLY A 7 5.03 -0.79 6.79
N GLY A 8 5.02 -1.64 5.75
CA GLY A 8 6.23 -2.06 5.06
C GLY A 8 6.93 -3.23 5.76
N TYR A 9 8.19 -3.45 5.42
CA TYR A 9 9.05 -4.44 6.07
C TYR A 9 10.53 -4.04 5.94
N ASN A 10 11.35 -4.51 6.86
CA ASN A 10 12.78 -4.31 6.85
C ASN A 10 13.46 -5.27 5.88
N LYS A 11 14.08 -4.74 4.83
CA LYS A 11 14.80 -5.52 3.82
C LYS A 11 16.13 -6.11 4.31
N LEU A 12 16.60 -5.67 5.47
CA LEU A 12 17.83 -6.18 6.09
C LEU A 12 17.55 -7.28 7.14
N SER A 13 16.28 -7.52 7.47
CA SER A 13 15.87 -8.56 8.42
C SER A 13 15.17 -9.70 7.68
N GLU A 14 15.78 -10.90 7.72
CA GLU A 14 15.19 -12.10 7.13
C GLU A 14 13.81 -12.42 7.74
N GLU A 15 13.65 -12.21 9.05
CA GLU A 15 12.38 -12.40 9.76
C GLU A 15 11.32 -11.42 9.24
N SER A 16 11.66 -10.13 9.12
CA SER A 16 10.73 -9.12 8.59
C SER A 16 10.36 -9.39 7.13
N ILE A 17 11.30 -9.88 6.31
CA ILE A 17 11.02 -10.33 4.94
C ILE A 17 10.03 -11.50 4.95
N LYS A 18 10.26 -12.53 5.78
CA LYS A 18 9.34 -13.69 5.91
C LYS A 18 7.94 -13.26 6.37
N ALA A 19 7.86 -12.27 7.25
CA ALA A 19 6.60 -11.71 7.73
C ALA A 19 5.95 -10.71 6.75
N SER A 20 6.62 -10.33 5.65
CA SER A 20 6.07 -9.38 4.69
C SER A 20 4.80 -9.90 4.02
N PHE A 21 3.97 -8.99 3.49
CA PHE A 21 2.75 -9.40 2.81
C PHE A 21 3.04 -10.28 1.59
N ILE A 22 4.17 -10.07 0.89
CA ILE A 22 4.60 -10.86 -0.26
C ILE A 22 4.71 -12.34 0.11
N ASN A 23 5.17 -12.69 1.31
CA ASN A 23 5.27 -14.08 1.73
C ASN A 23 4.00 -14.58 2.41
N THR A 24 3.36 -13.75 3.24
CA THR A 24 2.22 -14.19 4.05
C THR A 24 0.90 -14.26 3.29
N TYR A 25 0.75 -13.55 2.17
CA TYR A 25 -0.51 -13.55 1.39
C TYR A 25 -0.60 -14.64 0.33
N TYR A 26 0.49 -15.36 0.05
CA TYR A 26 0.55 -16.38 -1.00
C TYR A 26 -0.59 -17.41 -0.92
N PRO A 27 -0.83 -18.10 0.22
CA PRO A 27 -1.89 -19.11 0.29
C PRO A 27 -3.29 -18.51 0.06
N TYR A 28 -3.52 -17.27 0.49
CA TYR A 28 -4.79 -16.57 0.32
C TYR A 28 -5.05 -16.19 -1.14
N ILE A 29 -4.03 -15.63 -1.81
CA ILE A 29 -4.09 -15.26 -3.23
C ILE A 29 -4.29 -16.49 -4.11
N LYS A 30 -3.60 -17.59 -3.80
CA LYS A 30 -3.78 -18.86 -4.52
C LYS A 30 -5.24 -19.33 -4.49
N ARG A 31 -5.86 -19.37 -3.31
CA ARG A 31 -7.29 -19.73 -3.17
C ARG A 31 -8.22 -18.75 -3.87
N PHE A 32 -7.93 -17.45 -3.80
CA PHE A 32 -8.69 -16.43 -4.54
C PHE A 32 -8.69 -16.74 -6.05
N LYS A 33 -7.52 -17.05 -6.61
CA LYS A 33 -7.37 -17.37 -8.04
C LYS A 33 -8.13 -18.63 -8.45
N GLU A 34 -8.13 -19.66 -7.62
CA GLU A 34 -8.90 -20.91 -7.82
C GLU A 34 -10.41 -20.62 -7.93
N ASN A 35 -10.89 -19.56 -7.28
CA ASN A 35 -12.28 -19.10 -7.35
C ASN A 35 -12.50 -18.02 -8.42
N VAL A 36 -11.64 -17.96 -9.44
CA VAL A 36 -11.75 -17.05 -10.60
C VAL A 36 -11.68 -15.56 -10.21
N LYS A 37 -11.16 -15.24 -9.02
CA LYS A 37 -10.91 -13.85 -8.62
C LYS A 37 -9.63 -13.34 -9.28
N LYS A 38 -9.65 -12.07 -9.70
CA LYS A 38 -8.51 -11.38 -10.29
C LYS A 38 -7.74 -10.60 -9.25
N VAL A 39 -6.42 -10.79 -9.22
CA VAL A 39 -5.52 -10.12 -8.29
C VAL A 39 -4.47 -9.35 -9.09
N ALA A 40 -4.21 -8.09 -8.72
CA ALA A 40 -3.11 -7.32 -9.28
C ALA A 40 -2.06 -6.96 -8.22
N PHE A 41 -0.80 -7.07 -8.60
CA PHE A 41 0.33 -6.52 -7.87
C PHE A 41 0.82 -5.27 -8.61
N VAL A 42 0.75 -4.12 -7.96
CA VAL A 42 1.09 -2.81 -8.54
C VAL A 42 2.48 -2.40 -8.04
N THR A 43 3.46 -2.43 -8.94
CA THR A 43 4.89 -2.26 -8.63
C THR A 43 5.43 -0.88 -9.01
N LEU A 44 4.56 0.07 -9.36
CA LEU A 44 4.89 1.42 -9.84
C LEU A 44 5.75 2.27 -8.87
N ALA A 45 5.78 1.91 -7.59
CA ALA A 45 6.64 2.54 -6.59
C ALA A 45 8.14 2.24 -6.81
N LYS A 46 8.47 1.22 -7.61
CA LYS A 46 9.85 0.80 -7.94
C LYS A 46 9.98 0.43 -9.41
N SER A 47 10.37 1.40 -10.23
CA SER A 47 10.56 1.26 -11.68
C SER A 47 11.82 0.48 -12.07
N ASP A 48 12.70 0.14 -11.11
CA ASP A 48 13.94 -0.61 -11.31
C ASP A 48 13.72 -2.14 -11.51
N GLY A 49 12.46 -2.60 -11.53
CA GLY A 49 12.13 -4.02 -11.65
C GLY A 49 12.49 -4.85 -10.41
N TYR A 50 12.77 -4.21 -9.27
CA TYR A 50 13.11 -4.88 -8.01
C TYR A 50 12.08 -5.96 -7.63
N TYR A 51 10.80 -5.65 -7.78
CA TYR A 51 9.74 -6.56 -7.41
C TYR A 51 9.50 -7.66 -8.43
N ASP A 52 9.86 -7.47 -9.71
CA ASP A 52 9.70 -8.52 -10.71
C ASP A 52 10.52 -9.76 -10.32
N LYS A 53 11.76 -9.55 -9.85
CA LYS A 53 12.64 -10.65 -9.41
C LYS A 53 12.13 -11.39 -8.16
N LEU A 54 11.32 -10.74 -7.33
CA LEU A 54 10.77 -11.31 -6.09
C LEU A 54 9.38 -11.92 -6.30
N ILE A 55 8.53 -11.27 -7.10
CA ILE A 55 7.13 -11.65 -7.33
C ILE A 55 7.06 -12.81 -8.32
N PHE A 56 7.72 -12.72 -9.49
CA PHE A 56 7.53 -13.70 -10.56
C PHE A 56 7.80 -15.15 -10.11
N PRO A 57 8.88 -15.44 -9.35
CA PRO A 57 9.13 -16.81 -8.88
C PRO A 57 8.05 -17.34 -7.94
N LEU A 58 7.44 -16.46 -7.13
CA LEU A 58 6.46 -16.86 -6.11
C LEU A 58 5.03 -16.89 -6.66
N TYR A 59 4.65 -15.92 -7.49
CA TYR A 59 3.26 -15.66 -7.89
C TYR A 59 2.97 -15.87 -9.37
N SER A 60 3.86 -16.55 -10.10
CA SER A 60 3.64 -16.83 -11.53
C SER A 60 2.23 -17.39 -11.78
N ASN A 61 1.51 -16.77 -12.73
CA ASN A 61 0.12 -17.10 -13.12
C ASN A 61 -0.98 -16.86 -12.05
N LEU A 62 -0.64 -16.39 -10.85
CA LEU A 62 -1.62 -16.09 -9.81
C LEU A 62 -2.08 -14.62 -9.82
N VAL A 63 -1.21 -13.72 -10.25
CA VAL A 63 -1.45 -12.27 -10.21
C VAL A 63 -1.08 -11.62 -11.55
N ASP A 64 -1.79 -10.55 -11.88
CA ASP A 64 -1.35 -9.63 -12.92
C ASP A 64 -0.36 -8.64 -12.30
N VAL A 65 0.86 -8.56 -12.84
CA VAL A 65 1.86 -7.57 -12.39
C VAL A 65 1.68 -6.29 -13.21
N ILE A 66 1.35 -5.18 -12.55
CA ILE A 66 1.13 -3.88 -13.16
C ILE A 66 2.31 -2.96 -12.86
N GLY A 67 3.03 -2.59 -13.91
CA GLY A 67 4.15 -1.65 -13.89
C GLY A 67 4.03 -0.60 -15.00
N PHE A 68 5.06 0.23 -15.18
CA PHE A 68 5.03 1.31 -16.17
C PHE A 68 4.91 0.81 -17.61
N SER A 69 5.38 -0.41 -17.90
CA SER A 69 5.37 -0.99 -19.24
C SER A 69 3.98 -1.41 -19.74
N ASN A 70 3.02 -1.65 -18.86
CA ASN A 70 1.69 -2.17 -19.21
C ASN A 70 0.52 -1.33 -18.65
N LEU A 71 0.80 -0.15 -18.11
CA LEU A 71 -0.17 0.69 -17.39
C LEU A 71 -1.33 1.23 -18.25
N LYS A 72 -1.12 1.44 -19.56
CA LYS A 72 -2.12 2.12 -20.43
C LYS A 72 -3.41 1.34 -20.65
N ASN A 73 -3.42 0.03 -20.42
CA ASN A 73 -4.53 -0.87 -20.76
C ASN A 73 -5.18 -1.51 -19.52
N VAL A 74 -4.91 -1.00 -18.33
CA VAL A 74 -5.37 -1.63 -17.09
C VAL A 74 -6.85 -1.32 -16.85
N VAL A 75 -7.66 -2.36 -16.68
CA VAL A 75 -9.08 -2.24 -16.33
C VAL A 75 -9.23 -2.48 -14.83
N TRP A 76 -9.05 -1.42 -14.04
CA TRP A 76 -9.01 -1.46 -12.57
C TRP A 76 -10.26 -2.10 -11.95
N THR A 77 -11.43 -1.83 -12.51
CA THR A 77 -12.73 -2.35 -12.04
C THR A 77 -12.88 -3.87 -12.19
N SER A 78 -11.98 -4.53 -12.95
CA SER A 78 -12.01 -5.98 -13.12
C SER A 78 -11.37 -6.75 -11.97
N TYR A 79 -10.51 -6.10 -11.17
CA TYR A 79 -9.78 -6.73 -10.07
C TYR A 79 -10.63 -6.88 -8.80
N ASP A 80 -10.46 -8.02 -8.14
CA ASP A 80 -11.05 -8.33 -6.83
C ASP A 80 -10.09 -8.02 -5.68
N ALA A 81 -8.78 -8.08 -5.94
CA ALA A 81 -7.76 -7.62 -5.00
C ALA A 81 -6.64 -6.86 -5.70
N LEU A 82 -6.17 -5.79 -5.06
CA LEU A 82 -5.08 -4.94 -5.51
C LEU A 82 -4.06 -4.80 -4.38
N PHE A 83 -2.79 -5.00 -4.69
CA PHE A 83 -1.68 -4.84 -3.75
C PHE A 83 -0.75 -3.74 -4.28
N LEU A 84 -0.71 -2.60 -3.61
CA LEU A 84 0.15 -1.46 -3.92
C LEU A 84 1.44 -1.57 -3.12
N PHE A 85 2.57 -1.74 -3.81
CA PHE A 85 3.85 -2.04 -3.19
C PHE A 85 4.57 -0.78 -2.69
N GLY A 86 5.50 -0.97 -1.74
CA GLY A 86 6.36 0.09 -1.20
C GLY A 86 7.44 0.59 -2.18
N GLY A 87 8.01 1.76 -1.93
CA GLY A 87 8.98 2.41 -2.81
C GLY A 87 8.85 3.92 -2.78
N ASN A 88 8.92 4.57 -3.94
CA ASN A 88 8.65 6.01 -4.08
C ASN A 88 7.13 6.25 -4.23
N ALA A 89 6.54 6.99 -3.28
CA ALA A 89 5.10 7.23 -3.24
C ALA A 89 4.61 8.15 -4.37
N THR A 90 5.37 9.18 -4.73
CA THR A 90 5.02 10.06 -5.86
C THR A 90 5.02 9.32 -7.20
N SER A 91 6.01 8.45 -7.44
CA SER A 91 6.07 7.57 -8.61
C SER A 91 4.85 6.65 -8.68
N LEU A 92 4.47 6.05 -7.56
CA LEU A 92 3.27 5.22 -7.46
C LEU A 92 2.01 6.03 -7.78
N LEU A 93 1.84 7.20 -7.17
CA LEU A 93 0.68 8.07 -7.41
C LEU A 93 0.59 8.51 -8.88
N ASN A 94 1.72 8.93 -9.46
CA ASN A 94 1.76 9.39 -10.86
C ASN A 94 1.41 8.26 -11.82
N GLY A 95 1.96 7.06 -11.63
CA GLY A 95 1.58 5.90 -12.42
C GLY A 95 0.09 5.56 -12.26
N LEU A 96 -0.44 5.57 -11.03
CA LEU A 96 -1.88 5.34 -10.84
C LEU A 96 -2.72 6.40 -11.57
N LYS A 97 -2.35 7.69 -11.53
CA LYS A 97 -3.02 8.76 -12.28
C LYS A 97 -2.94 8.57 -13.80
N GLU A 98 -1.76 8.24 -14.32
CA GLU A 98 -1.54 7.97 -15.75
C GLU A 98 -2.39 6.80 -16.26
N SER A 99 -2.61 5.79 -15.41
CA SER A 99 -3.50 4.66 -15.69
C SER A 99 -4.99 4.95 -15.47
N LYS A 100 -5.35 6.18 -15.11
CA LYS A 100 -6.71 6.60 -14.74
C LYS A 100 -7.30 5.75 -13.61
N PHE A 101 -6.47 5.37 -12.64
CA PHE A 101 -6.93 4.66 -11.44
C PHE A 101 -7.93 5.52 -10.67
N ASP A 102 -9.07 4.93 -10.33
CA ASP A 102 -10.10 5.51 -9.47
C ASP A 102 -10.43 4.52 -8.36
N LEU A 103 -10.11 4.92 -7.12
CA LEU A 103 -10.35 4.10 -5.92
C LEU A 103 -11.85 3.89 -5.68
N ASP A 104 -12.69 4.90 -5.93
CA ASP A 104 -14.14 4.83 -5.73
C ASP A 104 -14.83 3.99 -6.84
N GLY A 105 -14.16 3.83 -7.99
CA GLY A 105 -14.64 3.02 -9.13
C GLY A 105 -14.42 1.51 -8.98
N LEU A 106 -13.69 1.06 -7.95
CA LEU A 106 -13.43 -0.37 -7.72
C LEU A 106 -14.69 -1.12 -7.27
N LYS A 107 -14.64 -2.46 -7.31
CA LYS A 107 -15.75 -3.31 -6.84
C LYS A 107 -16.04 -3.02 -5.36
N LYS A 108 -17.32 -3.07 -4.99
CA LYS A 108 -17.77 -2.81 -3.61
C LYS A 108 -17.11 -3.72 -2.58
N ASP A 109 -16.78 -4.96 -2.94
CA ASP A 109 -16.13 -5.96 -2.09
C ASP A 109 -14.63 -6.11 -2.35
N ALA A 110 -14.04 -5.28 -3.23
CA ALA A 110 -12.62 -5.35 -3.55
C ALA A 110 -11.75 -5.21 -2.30
N ILE A 111 -10.59 -5.88 -2.32
CA ILE A 111 -9.55 -5.74 -1.31
C ILE A 111 -8.44 -4.87 -1.89
N VAL A 112 -8.08 -3.78 -1.21
CA VAL A 112 -6.97 -2.91 -1.61
C VAL A 112 -5.99 -2.85 -0.46
N LEU A 113 -4.79 -3.40 -0.63
CA LEU A 113 -3.73 -3.35 0.35
C LEU A 113 -2.64 -2.42 -0.15
N GLY A 114 -2.31 -1.39 0.61
CA GLY A 114 -1.14 -0.55 0.36
C GLY A 114 -0.05 -0.80 1.39
N ASP A 115 1.15 -1.18 0.96
CA ASP A 115 2.29 -1.43 1.83
C ASP A 115 3.31 -0.28 1.73
N SER A 116 3.69 0.34 2.85
CA SER A 116 4.58 1.50 2.91
C SER A 116 4.14 2.63 1.96
N ALA A 117 4.83 2.87 0.84
CA ALA A 117 4.37 3.85 -0.16
C ALA A 117 2.93 3.62 -0.64
N GLY A 118 2.47 2.37 -0.68
CA GLY A 118 1.08 2.05 -0.95
C GLY A 118 0.12 2.60 0.11
N SER A 119 0.45 2.50 1.40
CA SER A 119 -0.40 3.05 2.48
C SER A 119 -0.39 4.57 2.50
N TYR A 120 0.73 5.19 2.13
CA TYR A 120 0.84 6.63 1.92
C TYR A 120 -0.13 7.10 0.83
N VAL A 121 -0.06 6.50 -0.36
CA VAL A 121 -0.90 6.89 -1.49
C VAL A 121 -2.38 6.59 -1.23
N LEU A 122 -2.71 5.57 -0.44
CA LEU A 122 -4.09 5.30 -0.01
C LEU A 122 -4.61 6.24 1.08
N SER A 123 -3.76 7.04 1.72
CA SER A 123 -4.19 8.01 2.73
C SER A 123 -4.92 9.21 2.10
N SER A 124 -5.47 10.10 2.92
CA SER A 124 -6.02 11.38 2.44
C SER A 124 -4.91 12.33 2.01
N TYR A 125 -3.80 12.29 2.74
CA TYR A 125 -2.56 12.97 2.41
C TYR A 125 -1.40 12.05 2.72
N PHE A 126 -0.28 12.27 2.04
CA PHE A 126 1.00 11.69 2.41
C PHE A 126 2.11 12.73 2.32
N TYR A 127 3.25 12.39 2.89
CA TYR A 127 4.46 13.17 2.78
C TYR A 127 5.45 12.48 1.85
N ASP A 128 6.19 13.27 1.08
CA ASP A 128 7.33 12.77 0.30
C ASP A 128 8.53 13.71 0.47
N SER A 129 9.72 13.21 0.20
CA SER A 129 10.94 14.02 0.12
C SER A 129 11.40 14.09 -1.33
N PRO A 130 11.53 15.29 -1.93
CA PRO A 130 12.08 15.46 -3.27
C PRO A 130 13.49 14.87 -3.44
N LEU A 131 14.24 14.76 -2.33
CA LEU A 131 15.60 14.24 -2.31
C LEU A 131 15.67 12.73 -2.06
N GLY A 132 14.53 12.05 -1.91
CA GLY A 132 14.46 10.64 -1.56
C GLY A 132 15.02 10.31 -0.17
N ASP A 133 15.39 11.34 0.60
CA ASP A 133 15.93 11.23 1.94
C ASP A 133 14.95 11.82 2.95
N LEU A 134 14.13 10.95 3.54
CA LEU A 134 13.21 11.30 4.63
C LEU A 134 13.94 11.72 5.92
N ARG A 135 15.28 11.59 5.98
CA ARG A 135 16.12 12.17 7.03
C ARG A 135 16.36 13.67 6.83
N GLY A 136 16.09 14.20 5.64
CA GLY A 136 16.16 15.61 5.29
C GLY A 136 14.93 16.41 5.75
N LEU A 137 15.16 17.65 6.19
CA LEU A 137 14.16 18.56 6.76
C LEU A 137 13.10 19.10 5.77
N GLN A 138 13.11 18.68 4.51
CA GLN A 138 12.14 19.13 3.52
C GLN A 138 11.27 17.96 3.09
N ILE A 139 10.06 17.95 3.64
CA ILE A 139 8.97 17.08 3.21
C ILE A 139 7.87 17.96 2.62
N GLU A 140 7.26 17.48 1.56
CA GLU A 140 6.07 18.08 0.97
C GLU A 140 4.87 17.20 1.28
N PHE A 141 3.71 17.82 1.51
CA PHE A 141 2.46 17.11 1.72
C PHE A 141 1.64 17.10 0.44
N VAL A 142 1.25 15.91 0.01
CA VAL A 142 0.57 15.64 -1.25
C VAL A 142 -0.77 14.97 -0.97
N GLU A 143 -1.81 15.31 -1.73
CA GLU A 143 -3.10 14.62 -1.66
C GLU A 143 -2.97 13.16 -2.13
N GLY A 144 -3.48 12.24 -1.30
CA GLY A 144 -3.57 10.83 -1.64
C GLY A 144 -4.89 10.50 -2.34
N LEU A 145 -5.15 9.20 -2.49
CA LEU A 145 -6.30 8.68 -3.25
C LEU A 145 -7.58 8.59 -2.43
N ASN A 146 -7.51 8.56 -1.10
CA ASN A 146 -8.69 8.37 -0.24
C ASN A 146 -8.93 9.59 0.65
N SER A 147 -9.48 10.65 0.07
CA SER A 147 -9.85 11.86 0.80
C SER A 147 -10.86 11.60 1.94
N LYS A 148 -11.66 10.53 1.86
CA LYS A 148 -12.67 10.16 2.86
C LYS A 148 -12.07 9.51 4.11
N ALA A 149 -10.87 8.94 4.03
CA ALA A 149 -10.23 8.26 5.16
C ALA A 149 -9.83 9.21 6.31
N LYS A 150 -9.69 10.52 6.04
CA LYS A 150 -9.21 11.53 6.98
C LYS A 150 -7.96 11.07 7.73
N VAL A 151 -7.00 10.53 7.01
CA VAL A 151 -5.77 9.95 7.58
C VAL A 151 -4.53 10.40 6.81
N ILE A 152 -3.41 10.46 7.53
CA ILE A 152 -2.05 10.43 6.99
C ILE A 152 -1.29 9.28 7.67
N THR A 153 -0.68 8.40 6.89
CA THR A 153 0.05 7.24 7.42
C THR A 153 1.54 7.51 7.59
N ILE A 154 2.10 7.12 8.74
CA ILE A 154 3.54 6.97 8.98
C ILE A 154 3.83 5.46 9.11
N ALA A 155 4.51 4.93 8.11
CA ALA A 155 4.97 3.54 8.07
C ALA A 155 6.41 3.42 8.62
N HIS A 156 6.84 2.20 8.95
CA HIS A 156 8.15 1.92 9.56
C HIS A 156 8.38 2.66 10.89
N LYS A 157 7.33 2.79 11.73
CA LYS A 157 7.38 3.53 13.01
C LYS A 157 8.54 3.08 13.90
N ASN A 158 8.83 1.78 13.93
CA ASN A 158 9.88 1.16 14.73
C ASN A 158 11.28 1.22 14.08
N ASN A 159 11.43 1.88 12.92
CA ASN A 159 12.71 1.99 12.22
C ASN A 159 13.18 3.46 12.17
N PRO A 160 14.16 3.86 12.99
CA PRO A 160 14.63 5.24 13.08
C PRO A 160 15.29 5.75 11.80
N THR A 161 15.65 4.85 10.87
CA THR A 161 16.17 5.23 9.55
C THR A 161 15.10 5.90 8.70
N TYR A 162 13.84 5.47 8.84
CA TYR A 162 12.70 5.95 8.05
C TYR A 162 11.77 6.87 8.85
N CYS A 163 11.71 6.71 10.18
CA CYS A 163 10.81 7.43 11.06
C CYS A 163 11.59 8.04 12.24
N ASN A 164 11.93 9.33 12.14
CA ASN A 164 12.56 10.10 13.22
C ASN A 164 11.58 11.10 13.85
N ASP A 165 11.93 11.64 15.02
CA ASP A 165 11.06 12.54 15.79
C ASP A 165 10.68 13.80 15.00
N THR A 166 11.58 14.33 14.17
CA THR A 166 11.30 15.51 13.35
C THR A 166 10.24 15.25 12.28
N LEU A 167 10.26 14.08 11.65
CA LEU A 167 9.21 13.67 10.72
C LEU A 167 7.87 13.55 11.45
N ILE A 168 7.87 12.87 12.60
CA ILE A 168 6.67 12.68 13.42
C ILE A 168 6.07 14.02 13.82
N GLU A 169 6.89 14.98 14.26
CA GLU A 169 6.45 16.31 14.64
C GLU A 169 5.77 17.04 13.46
N LYS A 170 6.41 17.05 12.28
CA LYS A 170 5.87 17.74 11.09
C LYS A 170 4.56 17.13 10.62
N VAL A 171 4.48 15.80 10.56
CA VAL A 171 3.25 15.11 10.17
C VAL A 171 2.14 15.36 11.18
N ASN A 172 2.44 15.34 12.48
CA ASN A 172 1.45 15.68 13.51
C ASN A 172 0.97 17.13 13.41
N ASN A 173 1.85 18.09 13.14
CA ASN A 173 1.48 19.49 12.92
C ASN A 173 0.52 19.61 11.73
N PHE A 174 0.89 19.04 10.58
CA PHE A 174 0.04 19.04 9.39
C PHE A 174 -1.30 18.34 9.63
N ALA A 175 -1.30 17.20 10.34
CA ALA A 175 -2.51 16.45 10.64
C ALA A 175 -3.49 17.27 11.49
N ARG A 176 -2.99 18.02 12.48
CA ARG A 176 -3.78 18.96 13.27
C ARG A 176 -4.37 20.08 12.40
N GLU A 177 -3.55 20.71 11.55
CA GLU A 177 -3.99 21.77 10.63
C GLU A 177 -5.09 21.30 9.67
N LYS A 178 -4.99 20.06 9.19
CA LYS A 178 -5.96 19.46 8.27
C LYS A 178 -7.13 18.76 8.96
N SER A 179 -7.14 18.69 10.30
CA SER A 179 -8.14 17.94 11.08
C SER A 179 -8.26 16.47 10.62
N ILE A 180 -7.12 15.80 10.46
CA ILE A 180 -7.00 14.38 10.09
C ILE A 180 -6.22 13.60 11.15
N ASN A 181 -6.38 12.28 11.16
CA ASN A 181 -5.68 11.38 12.07
C ASN A 181 -4.30 10.97 11.52
N VAL A 182 -3.35 10.72 12.42
CA VAL A 182 -2.08 10.09 12.05
C VAL A 182 -2.15 8.60 12.37
N LEU A 183 -2.04 7.76 11.34
CA LEU A 183 -1.92 6.32 11.52
C LEU A 183 -0.45 5.93 11.55
N PHE A 184 0.01 5.44 12.70
CA PHE A 184 1.34 4.87 12.82
C PHE A 184 1.28 3.37 12.58
N LEU A 185 2.19 2.85 11.75
CA LEU A 185 2.34 1.43 11.49
C LEU A 185 3.80 1.02 11.67
N GLU A 186 4.02 0.00 12.46
CA GLU A 186 5.31 -0.69 12.54
C GLU A 186 5.56 -1.54 11.28
N GLU A 187 6.81 -1.91 11.03
CA GLU A 187 7.14 -2.91 10.02
C GLU A 187 6.31 -4.18 10.24
N ASN A 188 5.78 -4.74 9.15
CA ASN A 188 4.88 -5.89 9.10
C ASN A 188 3.49 -5.70 9.74
N GLU A 189 3.22 -4.56 10.40
CA GLU A 189 1.90 -4.24 10.91
C GLU A 189 0.93 -3.89 9.77
N GLN A 190 -0.31 -4.34 9.92
CA GLN A 190 -1.39 -4.07 8.97
C GLN A 190 -2.68 -3.75 9.72
N LYS A 191 -3.39 -2.71 9.26
CA LYS A 191 -4.71 -2.33 9.80
C LYS A 191 -5.73 -2.23 8.68
N LEU A 192 -6.95 -2.69 8.93
CA LEU A 192 -8.09 -2.54 8.04
C LEU A 192 -8.82 -1.24 8.40
N LEU A 193 -9.11 -0.40 7.41
CA LEU A 193 -10.03 0.72 7.56
C LEU A 193 -11.47 0.20 7.49
N LYS A 194 -12.21 0.35 8.59
CA LYS A 194 -13.60 -0.08 8.72
C LYS A 194 -14.41 1.00 9.44
N ASP A 195 -15.46 1.50 8.80
CA ASP A 195 -16.38 2.49 9.36
C ASP A 195 -15.70 3.77 9.90
N GLY A 196 -14.54 4.13 9.32
CA GLY A 196 -13.74 5.29 9.73
C GLY A 196 -12.64 4.98 10.76
N ASP A 197 -12.63 3.77 11.32
CA ASP A 197 -11.66 3.31 12.30
C ASP A 197 -10.65 2.32 11.72
N PHE A 198 -9.49 2.21 12.37
CA PHE A 198 -8.45 1.23 12.03
C PHE A 198 -8.48 0.06 12.99
N VAL A 199 -8.71 -1.14 12.46
CA VAL A 199 -8.89 -2.35 13.26
C VAL A 199 -7.95 -3.47 12.82
N ASP A 200 -7.63 -4.35 13.77
CA ASP A 200 -7.05 -5.64 13.44
C ASP A 200 -8.05 -6.51 12.69
N PHE A 201 -7.55 -7.39 11.83
CA PHE A 201 -8.38 -8.21 10.97
C PHE A 201 -7.80 -9.61 10.79
N ASN A 202 -8.68 -10.56 10.46
CA ASN A 202 -8.30 -11.91 10.12
C ASN A 202 -8.21 -12.06 8.59
N LYS A 203 -7.01 -12.35 8.07
CA LYS A 203 -6.78 -12.57 6.63
C LYS A 203 -7.64 -13.72 6.08
N GLU A 204 -7.89 -14.77 6.86
CA GLU A 204 -8.74 -15.89 6.44
C GLU A 204 -10.16 -15.40 6.15
N HIS A 205 -10.76 -14.63 7.07
CA HIS A 205 -12.10 -14.08 6.88
C HIS A 205 -12.17 -13.11 5.70
N LEU A 206 -11.12 -12.30 5.49
CA LEU A 206 -11.12 -11.32 4.41
C LEU A 206 -11.04 -11.97 3.03
N PHE A 207 -10.31 -13.08 2.92
CA PHE A 207 -10.16 -13.85 1.70
C PHE A 207 -11.07 -15.08 1.66
N GLN A 208 -12.11 -15.14 2.50
CA GLN A 208 -13.16 -16.15 2.39
C GLN A 208 -13.90 -15.95 1.08
N VAL A 209 -14.03 -17.04 0.33
CA VAL A 209 -14.95 -17.11 -0.80
C VAL A 209 -16.22 -17.71 -0.25
N ASN A 210 -17.29 -16.92 -0.18
CA ASN A 210 -18.61 -17.48 0.11
C ASN A 210 -18.93 -18.47 -1.02
N GLN A 211 -19.05 -19.74 -0.68
CA GLN A 211 -19.49 -20.81 -1.59
C GLN A 211 -20.96 -20.61 -1.98
#